data_AF-A0A285TYT0-F1
#
_entry.id   AF-A0A285TYT0-F1
#
_cell.length_a   1.000
_cell.length_b   1.000
_cell.length_c   1.000
_cell.angle_alpha   90.00
_cell.angle_beta   90.00
_cell.angle_gamma   90.00
#
_symmetry.space_group_name_H-M   'P 1'
#
loop_
_entity.id
_entity.type
_entity.pdbx_description
1 polymer ?
#
loop_
_entity_poly.entity_id
_entity_poly.type
_entity_poly.pdbx_seq_one_letter_code
_entity_poly.pdbx_strand_id
1 'polypeptide(L)'
;MQEAKNDHEVERRALALERALILLIGDLATRGMVSADEAEVALQVIGESSQASSARTSSALMLMRQLRRLRANDGAIAPGATGLSSHE
;
A
#
# COMPACT_ATOMS: atom_id res chain seq x y z
N MET A 1 25.90 -26.97 -2.43
CA MET A 1 24.45 -27.30 -2.45
C MET A 1 23.68 -26.80 -1.22
N GLN A 2 24.30 -26.72 -0.02
CA GLN A 2 23.63 -26.22 1.19
C GLN A 2 23.50 -24.68 1.22
N GLU A 3 24.50 -23.95 0.70
CA GLU A 3 24.49 -22.47 0.65
C GLU A 3 23.35 -21.92 -0.23
N ALA A 4 23.18 -22.44 -1.45
CA ALA A 4 22.09 -22.04 -2.34
C ALA A 4 20.68 -22.26 -1.73
N LYS A 5 20.51 -23.30 -0.89
CA LYS A 5 19.23 -23.51 -0.16
C LYS A 5 19.00 -22.45 0.91
N ASN A 6 20.07 -21.99 1.56
CA ASN A 6 20.00 -20.94 2.57
C ASN A 6 19.65 -19.59 1.93
N ASP A 7 20.28 -19.27 0.79
CA ASP A 7 20.04 -18.02 0.07
C ASP A 7 18.58 -17.90 -0.40
N HIS A 8 18.01 -18.98 -0.92
CA HIS A 8 16.59 -19.01 -1.31
C HIS A 8 15.63 -18.86 -0.13
N GLU A 9 15.94 -19.44 1.03
CA GLU A 9 15.11 -19.29 2.23
C GLU A 9 15.19 -17.86 2.79
N VAL A 10 16.37 -17.23 2.76
CA VAL A 10 16.56 -15.83 3.15
C VAL A 10 15.77 -14.92 2.21
N GLU A 11 15.87 -15.12 0.90
CA GLU A 11 15.12 -14.36 -0.10
C GLU A 11 13.60 -14.51 0.12
N ARG A 12 13.13 -15.75 0.35
CA ARG A 12 11.71 -16.02 0.60
C ARG A 12 11.20 -15.30 1.85
N ARG A 13 11.97 -15.30 2.93
CA ARG A 13 11.62 -14.59 4.17
C ARG A 13 11.62 -13.09 3.99
N ALA A 14 12.60 -12.55 3.27
CA ALA A 14 12.66 -11.12 2.96
C ALA A 14 11.41 -10.68 2.17
N LEU A 15 11.01 -11.44 1.15
CA LEU A 15 9.81 -11.18 0.37
C LEU A 15 8.51 -11.27 1.20
N ALA A 16 8.43 -12.24 2.11
CA ALA A 16 7.29 -12.38 3.02
C ALA A 16 7.19 -11.20 3.98
N LEU A 17 8.33 -10.76 4.53
CA LEU A 17 8.41 -9.61 5.42
C LEU A 17 8.01 -8.32 4.70
N GLU A 18 8.51 -8.10 3.48
CA GLU A 18 8.15 -6.93 2.68
C GLU A 18 6.63 -6.86 2.45
N ARG A 19 6.00 -7.97 2.07
CA ARG A 19 4.55 -8.04 1.89
C ARG A 19 3.79 -7.78 3.19
N ALA A 20 4.27 -8.33 4.31
CA ALA A 20 3.67 -8.10 5.61
C ALA A 20 3.74 -6.62 6.02
N LEU A 21 4.87 -5.95 5.75
CA LEU A 21 5.04 -4.53 6.01
C LEU A 21 4.10 -3.67 5.17
N ILE A 22 3.96 -3.97 3.86
CA ILE A 22 3.02 -3.26 2.98
C ILE A 22 1.58 -3.38 3.51
N LEU A 23 1.16 -4.57 3.91
CA LEU A 23 -0.17 -4.81 4.47
C LEU A 23 -0.37 -4.09 5.81
N LEU A 24 0.64 -4.14 6.69
CA LEU A 24 0.60 -3.45 7.97
C LEU A 24 0.44 -1.94 7.79
N ILE A 25 1.24 -1.33 6.90
CA ILE A 25 1.14 0.10 6.60
C ILE A 25 -0.27 0.45 6.10
N GLY A 26 -0.82 -0.37 5.20
CA GLY A 26 -2.19 -0.22 4.72
C GLY A 26 -3.24 -0.29 5.83
N ASP A 27 -3.16 -1.29 6.72
CA ASP A 27 -4.08 -1.45 7.86
C ASP A 27 -4.00 -0.27 8.83
N LEU A 28 -2.78 0.16 9.19
CA LEU A 28 -2.57 1.33 10.04
C LEU A 28 -3.17 2.60 9.43
N ALA A 29 -2.96 2.79 8.12
CA ALA A 29 -3.50 3.94 7.40
C ALA A 29 -5.02 3.90 7.37
N THR A 30 -5.65 2.78 7.00
CA THR A 30 -7.12 2.66 6.93
C THR A 30 -7.80 2.92 8.27
N ARG A 31 -7.20 2.45 9.38
CA ARG A 31 -7.70 2.69 10.75
C ARG A 31 -7.44 4.11 11.26
N GLY A 32 -6.67 4.91 10.53
CA GLY A 32 -6.34 6.28 10.93
C GLY A 32 -5.29 6.36 12.05
N MET A 33 -4.55 5.28 12.28
CA MET A 33 -3.41 5.29 13.20
C MET A 33 -2.20 6.02 12.61
N VAL A 34 -2.09 6.02 11.28
CA VAL A 34 -1.15 6.87 10.52
C VAL A 34 -1.92 7.63 9.44
N SER A 35 -1.40 8.80 9.05
CA SER A 35 -1.95 9.54 7.92
C SER A 35 -1.68 8.82 6.60
N ALA A 36 -2.48 9.12 5.57
CA ALA A 36 -2.27 8.56 4.22
C ALA A 36 -0.91 9.02 3.63
N ASP A 37 -0.45 10.20 4.02
CA ASP A 37 0.80 10.81 3.57
C ASP A 37 2.00 10.09 4.18
N GLU A 38 1.98 9.83 5.49
CA GLU A 38 3.01 9.05 6.18
C GLU A 38 3.08 7.62 5.64
N ALA A 39 1.92 7.01 5.39
CA ALA A 39 1.85 5.68 4.79
C ALA A 39 2.41 5.66 3.36
N GLU A 40 2.14 6.69 2.55
CA GLU A 40 2.69 6.82 1.20
C GLU A 40 4.22 6.96 1.23
N VAL A 41 4.77 7.78 2.12
CA VAL A 41 6.23 7.91 2.31
C VAL A 41 6.85 6.57 2.71
N ALA A 42 6.24 5.85 3.65
CA ALA A 42 6.74 4.53 4.07
C ALA A 42 6.73 3.50 2.92
N LEU A 43 5.69 3.50 2.09
CA LEU A 43 5.59 2.63 0.91
C LEU A 43 6.59 2.99 -0.19
N GLN A 44 6.92 4.28 -0.36
CA GLN A 44 7.97 4.72 -1.30
C GLN A 44 9.33 4.17 -0.90
N VAL A 45 9.69 4.26 0.39
CA VAL A 45 10.95 3.70 0.91
C VAL A 45 11.07 2.19 0.65
N ILE A 46 9.97 1.44 0.84
CA ILE A 46 9.96 -0.01 0.50
C ILE A 46 10.14 -0.21 -1.01
N GLY A 47 9.47 0.61 -1.83
CA GLY A 47 9.50 0.51 -3.28
C GLY A 47 10.85 0.81 -3.92
N GLU A 48 11.67 1.67 -3.31
CA GLU A 48 13.01 2.04 -3.79
C GLU A 48 14.02 0.88 -3.72
N SER A 49 13.75 -0.15 -2.93
CA SER A 49 14.69 -1.26 -2.72
C SER A 49 14.94 -2.13 -3.97
N SER A 50 13.97 -2.25 -4.88
CA SER A 50 14.13 -2.95 -6.15
C SER A 50 12.97 -2.67 -7.11
N GLN A 51 13.13 -2.97 -8.41
CA GLN A 51 12.02 -2.92 -9.37
C GLN A 51 10.85 -3.82 -8.96
N ALA A 52 11.13 -5.00 -8.41
CA ALA A 52 10.12 -5.92 -7.93
C ALA A 52 9.37 -5.37 -6.72
N SER A 53 10.07 -4.65 -5.83
CA SER A 53 9.47 -3.98 -4.68
C SER A 53 8.59 -2.81 -5.12
N SER A 54 9.05 -2.01 -6.08
CA SER A 54 8.26 -0.93 -6.69
C SER A 54 6.95 -1.45 -7.29
N ALA A 55 6.99 -2.58 -8.01
CA ALA A 55 5.78 -3.21 -8.53
C ALA A 55 4.82 -3.63 -7.40
N ARG A 56 5.34 -4.18 -6.29
CA ARG A 56 4.52 -4.59 -5.13
C ARG A 56 3.91 -3.41 -4.39
N THR A 57 4.63 -2.31 -4.23
CA THR A 57 4.13 -1.13 -3.52
C THR A 57 3.18 -0.29 -4.35
N SER A 58 3.23 -0.39 -5.69
CA SER A 58 2.38 0.38 -6.61
C SER A 58 0.87 0.31 -6.28
N SER A 59 0.38 -0.89 -5.96
CA SER A 59 -1.03 -1.10 -5.62
C SER A 59 -1.39 -0.48 -4.27
N ALA A 60 -0.49 -0.59 -3.28
CA ALA A 60 -0.68 0.03 -1.97
C ALA A 60 -0.65 1.56 -2.05
N LEU A 61 0.23 2.13 -2.88
CA LEU A 61 0.29 3.57 -3.16
C LEU A 61 -1.01 4.08 -3.80
N MET A 62 -1.58 3.32 -4.75
CA MET A 62 -2.88 3.64 -5.33
C MET A 62 -3.98 3.68 -4.27
N LEU A 63 -4.01 2.72 -3.35
CA LEU A 63 -4.96 2.68 -2.25
C LEU A 63 -4.78 3.88 -1.29
N MET A 64 -3.54 4.29 -0.98
CA MET A 64 -3.29 5.46 -0.14
C MET A 64 -3.83 6.75 -0.78
N ARG A 65 -3.67 6.91 -2.10
CA ARG A 65 -4.25 8.05 -2.83
C ARG A 65 -5.78 8.05 -2.77
N GLN A 66 -6.40 6.89 -2.89
CA GLN A 66 -7.86 6.76 -2.74
C GLN A 66 -8.30 7.08 -1.31
N LEU A 67 -7.61 6.54 -0.31
CA LEU A 67 -7.89 6.80 1.11
C LEU A 67 -7.79 8.30 1.44
N ARG A 68 -6.77 8.97 0.89
CA ARG A 68 -6.59 10.43 1.02
C ARG A 68 -7.78 11.20 0.44
N ARG A 69 -8.24 10.84 -0.78
CA ARG A 69 -9.42 11.46 -1.41
C ARG A 69 -10.68 11.26 -0.59
N LEU A 70 -10.91 10.04 -0.11
CA LEU A 70 -12.05 9.70 0.74
C LEU A 70 -12.08 10.57 2.02
N ARG A 71 -10.93 10.72 2.69
CA ARG A 71 -10.81 11.55 3.89
C ARG A 71 -10.96 13.04 3.64
N ALA A 72 -10.64 13.51 2.44
CA ALA A 72 -10.82 14.90 2.03
C ALA A 72 -12.30 15.25 1.75
N ASN A 73 -13.27 14.38 2.09
CA ASN A 73 -14.69 14.51 1.74
C ASN A 73 -14.97 14.57 0.23
N ASP A 74 -14.04 14.12 -0.60
CA ASP A 74 -14.24 13.92 -2.04
C ASP A 74 -14.93 12.56 -2.30
N GLY A 75 -15.95 12.27 -1.48
CA GLY A 75 -16.67 10.99 -1.44
C GLY A 75 -17.49 10.71 -2.70
N ALA A 76 -17.69 11.70 -3.56
CA ALA A 76 -18.33 11.57 -4.86
C ALA A 76 -17.48 10.79 -5.87
N ILE A 77 -16.15 10.73 -5.68
CA ILE A 77 -15.19 10.07 -6.58
C ILE A 77 -14.76 8.69 -6.04
N ALA A 78 -15.30 8.27 -4.89
CA ALA A 78 -15.04 6.95 -4.34
C ALA A 78 -15.51 5.85 -5.30
N PRO A 79 -14.72 4.81 -5.59
CA PRO A 79 -15.17 3.67 -6.38
C PRO A 79 -16.43 3.05 -5.77
N GLY A 80 -17.55 3.06 -6.51
CA GLY A 80 -18.85 2.58 -6.03
C GLY A 80 -19.74 3.63 -5.36
N ALA A 81 -19.29 4.88 -5.21
CA ALA A 81 -20.19 5.97 -4.90
C ALA A 81 -21.19 6.12 -6.04
N THR A 82 -22.45 5.79 -5.77
CA THR A 82 -23.56 6.23 -6.61
C THR A 82 -23.59 7.74 -6.47
N GLY A 83 -22.94 8.44 -7.42
CA GLY A 83 -23.04 9.89 -7.51
C GLY A 83 -24.51 10.24 -7.40
N LEU A 84 -24.90 10.90 -6.31
CA LEU A 84 -26.22 11.46 -6.18
C LEU A 84 -26.32 12.52 -7.27
N SER A 85 -26.79 12.09 -8.44
CA SER A 85 -27.49 12.92 -9.39
C SER A 85 -28.79 13.34 -8.71
N SER A 86 -28.68 14.25 -7.74
CA SER A 86 -29.80 15.09 -7.34
C SER A 86 -30.02 16.07 -8.48
N HIS A 87 -30.80 15.62 -9.47
CA HIS A 87 -31.64 16.53 -10.21
C HIS A 87 -32.70 17.07 -9.24
N GLU A 88 -32.99 18.37 -9.41
CA GLU A 88 -33.97 19.22 -8.71
C GLU A 88 -33.45 20.05 -7.53
#